data_AF-A0A4Q6A8J7-F1
#
_entry.id   AF-A0A4Q6A8J7-F1
#
_cell.length_a   1.000
_cell.length_b   1.000
_cell.length_c   1.000
_cell.angle_alpha   90.00
_cell.angle_beta   90.00
_cell.angle_gamma   90.00
#
_symmetry.space_group_name_H-M   'P 1'
#
loop_
_entity.id
_entity.type
_entity.pdbx_description
1 polymer ?
#
loop_
_entity_poly.entity_id
_entity_poly.type
_entity_poly.pdbx_seq_one_letter_code
_entity_poly.pdbx_strand_id
1 'polypeptide(L)'
;MQENEAPGLIAPKVIILDVYETLLDMSDVERKVNHLLDSTKGYMLWFELFVQYLFVDNCMGKFNNFVAIAKATMLMTARKMGKAVKEDDIDFVPGSV
;
A
#
# COMPACT_ATOMS: atom_id res chain seq x y z
N MET A 1 -14.40 -53.93 12.15
CA MET A 1 -13.40 -52.98 11.65
C MET A 1 -13.79 -51.63 12.23
N GLN A 2 -13.01 -51.08 13.17
CA GLN A 2 -13.27 -49.75 13.72
C GLN A 2 -12.75 -48.72 12.71
N GLU A 3 -13.63 -47.86 12.22
CA GLU A 3 -13.24 -46.66 11.48
C GLU A 3 -12.45 -45.75 12.43
N ASN A 4 -11.19 -45.53 12.07
CA ASN A 4 -10.31 -44.63 12.79
C ASN A 4 -10.56 -43.23 12.22
N GLU A 5 -11.47 -42.46 12.84
CA GLU A 5 -11.69 -41.06 12.47
C GLU A 5 -10.39 -40.28 12.66
N ALA A 6 -9.85 -39.74 11.56
CA ALA A 6 -8.72 -38.81 11.63
C ALA A 6 -9.11 -37.64 12.55
N PRO A 7 -8.23 -37.18 13.46
CA PRO A 7 -8.57 -36.10 14.38
C PRO A 7 -9.04 -34.89 13.57
N GLY A 8 -10.32 -34.53 13.74
CA GLY A 8 -10.95 -33.46 13.00
C GLY A 8 -10.14 -32.18 13.17
N LEU A 9 -9.68 -31.61 12.05
CA LEU A 9 -8.89 -30.37 12.07
C LEU A 9 -9.65 -29.31 12.86
N ILE A 10 -9.00 -28.74 13.89
CA ILE A 10 -9.58 -27.66 14.69
C ILE A 10 -9.76 -26.45 13.78
N ALA A 11 -11.01 -25.99 13.60
CA ALA A 11 -11.30 -24.84 12.76
C ALA A 11 -10.68 -23.55 13.33
N PRO A 12 -10.12 -22.67 12.48
CA PRO A 12 -9.56 -21.41 12.94
C PRO A 12 -10.64 -20.50 13.52
N LYS A 13 -10.36 -19.92 14.69
CA LYS A 13 -11.30 -19.05 15.43
C LYS A 13 -11.25 -17.59 14.98
N VAL A 14 -10.16 -17.16 14.36
CA VAL A 14 -9.90 -15.78 13.97
C VAL A 14 -9.23 -15.77 12.60
N ILE A 15 -9.67 -14.86 11.73
CA ILE A 15 -9.04 -14.55 10.46
C ILE A 15 -8.63 -13.08 10.51
N ILE A 16 -7.35 -12.81 10.25
CA ILE A 16 -6.81 -11.45 10.14
C ILE A 16 -6.51 -11.23 8.67
N LEU A 17 -7.09 -10.18 8.11
CA LEU A 17 -6.90 -9.78 6.72
C LEU A 17 -6.26 -8.40 6.73
N ASP A 18 -5.28 -8.21 5.84
CA ASP A 18 -4.80 -6.88 5.53
C ASP A 18 -5.92 -6.08 4.85
N VAL A 19 -5.86 -4.76 4.95
CA VAL A 19 -6.90 -3.86 4.44
C VAL A 19 -6.58 -3.45 3.00
N TYR A 20 -5.39 -2.89 2.79
CA TYR A 20 -4.98 -2.36 1.48
C TYR A 20 -4.74 -3.50 0.50
N GLU A 21 -5.24 -3.34 -0.73
CA GLU A 21 -5.18 -4.31 -1.83
C GLU A 21 -5.92 -5.65 -1.60
N THR A 22 -6.10 -6.09 -0.34
CA THR A 22 -6.80 -7.32 0.01
C THR A 22 -8.30 -7.10 0.17
N LEU A 23 -8.71 -6.08 0.94
CA LEU A 23 -10.12 -5.77 1.18
C LEU A 23 -10.60 -4.54 0.41
N LEU A 24 -9.72 -3.55 0.24
CA LEU A 24 -10.04 -2.32 -0.49
C LEU A 24 -9.61 -2.40 -1.94
N ASP A 25 -10.53 -2.01 -2.83
CA ASP A 25 -10.22 -1.84 -4.25
C ASP A 25 -9.37 -0.58 -4.47
N MET A 26 -8.15 -0.80 -4.95
CA MET A 26 -7.17 0.25 -5.19
C MET A 26 -7.20 0.78 -6.63
N SER A 27 -8.09 0.27 -7.50
CA SER A 27 -8.15 0.64 -8.92
C SER A 27 -8.30 2.14 -9.17
N ASP A 28 -9.05 2.84 -8.31
CA ASP A 28 -9.23 4.29 -8.39
C ASP A 28 -7.95 5.06 -8.07
N VAL A 29 -7.20 4.59 -7.07
CA VAL A 29 -5.90 5.17 -6.70
C VAL A 29 -4.90 4.87 -7.80
N GLU A 30 -4.82 3.62 -8.26
CA GLU A 30 -3.96 3.20 -9.36
C GLU A 30 -4.17 4.08 -10.61
N ARG A 31 -5.41 4.28 -11.03
CA ARG A 31 -5.74 5.14 -12.18
C ARG A 31 -5.27 6.57 -11.99
N LYS A 32 -5.48 7.15 -10.80
CA LYS A 32 -5.05 8.54 -10.50
C LYS A 32 -3.54 8.66 -10.49
N VAL A 33 -2.82 7.72 -9.89
CA VAL A 33 -1.35 7.72 -9.86
C VAL A 33 -0.77 7.55 -11.26
N ASN A 34 -1.27 6.58 -12.03
CA ASN A 34 -0.82 6.33 -13.39
C ASN A 34 -1.07 7.53 -14.30
N HIS A 35 -2.20 8.23 -14.12
CA HIS A 35 -2.49 9.46 -14.85
C HIS A 35 -1.57 10.61 -14.45
N LEU A 36 -1.40 10.85 -13.13
CA LEU A 36 -0.55 11.91 -12.60
C LEU A 36 0.92 11.75 -13.04
N LEU A 37 1.40 10.51 -13.04
CA LEU A 37 2.75 10.15 -13.44
C LEU A 37 2.90 9.89 -14.93
N ASP A 38 1.80 9.94 -15.71
CA ASP A 38 1.75 9.70 -17.15
C ASP A 38 2.49 8.40 -17.53
N SER A 39 2.15 7.33 -16.81
CA SER A 39 2.80 6.03 -16.93
C SER A 39 1.89 4.92 -16.44
N THR A 40 1.75 3.85 -17.21
CA THR A 40 1.00 2.66 -16.81
C THR A 40 1.67 1.87 -15.68
N LYS A 41 2.90 2.24 -15.31
CA LYS A 41 3.67 1.61 -14.21
C LYS A 41 3.87 2.56 -13.02
N GLY A 42 3.27 3.75 -13.05
CA GLY A 42 3.47 4.78 -12.03
C GLY A 42 3.02 4.31 -10.64
N TYR A 43 1.84 3.70 -10.55
CA TYR A 43 1.29 3.15 -9.32
C TYR A 43 2.21 2.10 -8.70
N MET A 44 2.61 1.09 -9.48
CA MET A 44 3.49 0.02 -9.01
C MET A 44 4.81 0.57 -8.46
N LEU A 45 5.45 1.49 -9.19
CA LEU A 45 6.71 2.09 -8.75
C LEU A 45 6.56 2.89 -7.44
N TRP A 46 5.49 3.67 -7.33
CA TRP A 46 5.22 4.43 -6.11
C TRP A 46 4.84 3.51 -4.93
N PHE A 47 3.98 2.51 -5.16
CA PHE A 47 3.48 1.62 -4.12
C PHE A 47 4.61 0.76 -3.53
N GLU A 48 5.51 0.25 -4.37
CA GLU A 48 6.71 -0.47 -3.92
C GLU A 48 7.61 0.42 -3.06
N LEU A 49 7.90 1.65 -3.52
CA LEU A 49 8.70 2.61 -2.76
C LEU A 49 8.02 2.96 -1.43
N PHE A 50 6.71 3.14 -1.47
CA PHE A 50 5.90 3.45 -0.30
C PHE A 50 6.02 2.35 0.76
N VAL A 51 5.78 1.09 0.39
CA VAL A 51 5.89 -0.05 1.30
C VAL A 51 7.32 -0.20 1.84
N GLN A 52 8.34 0.00 1.02
CA GLN A 52 9.74 -0.01 1.46
C GLN A 52 10.00 1.03 2.56
N TYR A 53 9.46 2.24 2.43
CA TYR A 53 9.64 3.28 3.45
C TYR A 53 8.86 3.01 4.73
N LEU A 54 7.69 2.35 4.67
CA LEU A 54 7.00 1.88 5.88
C LEU A 54 7.90 0.94 6.71
N PHE A 55 8.62 0.03 6.06
CA PHE A 55 9.57 -0.85 6.73
C PHE A 55 10.80 -0.12 7.25
N VAL A 56 11.40 0.75 6.44
CA VAL A 56 12.62 1.48 6.83
C VAL A 56 12.37 2.41 8.02
N ASP A 57 11.22 3.09 8.06
CA ASP A 57 10.85 3.96 9.17
C ASP A 57 10.76 3.18 10.49
N ASN A 58 10.13 2.00 10.44
CA ASN A 58 10.05 1.08 11.58
C ASN A 58 11.43 0.58 12.03
N CYS A 59 12.27 0.14 11.09
CA CYS A 59 13.63 -0.34 11.38
C CYS A 59 14.54 0.73 11.99
N MET A 60 14.29 2.01 11.70
CA MET A 60 15.02 3.14 12.27
C MET A 60 14.50 3.57 13.65
N GLY A 61 13.46 2.91 14.18
CA GLY A 61 12.80 3.31 15.42
C GLY A 61 12.09 4.65 15.31
N LYS A 62 11.71 5.06 14.09
CA LYS A 62 10.95 6.28 13.81
C LYS A 62 9.49 5.93 13.58
N PHE A 63 8.63 6.90 13.82
CA PHE A 63 7.21 6.79 13.51
C PHE A 63 6.77 8.03 12.75
N ASN A 64 6.50 7.84 11.47
CA ASN A 64 5.74 8.74 10.65
C ASN A 64 4.43 8.05 10.28
N ASN A 65 3.34 8.82 10.26
CA ASN A 65 2.06 8.24 9.90
C ASN A 65 2.06 7.79 8.43
N PHE A 66 1.18 6.83 8.13
CA PHE A 66 1.05 6.21 6.81
C PHE A 66 0.90 7.23 5.68
N VAL A 67 0.07 8.25 5.89
CA VAL A 67 -0.26 9.29 4.90
C VAL A 67 0.96 10.14 4.57
N ALA A 68 1.73 10.54 5.59
CA ALA A 68 2.93 11.35 5.42
C ALA A 68 3.98 10.58 4.59
N ILE A 69 4.18 9.30 4.88
CA ILE A 69 5.09 8.46 4.11
C ILE A 69 4.58 8.29 2.67
N ALA A 70 3.29 8.01 2.50
CA ALA A 70 2.68 7.84 1.18
C ALA A 70 2.79 9.09 0.29
N LYS A 71 2.54 10.28 0.85
CA LYS A 71 2.71 11.57 0.15
C LYS A 71 4.19 11.84 -0.16
N ALA A 72 5.08 11.64 0.79
CA ALA A 72 6.51 11.86 0.60
C ALA A 72 7.09 10.95 -0.51
N THR A 73 6.74 9.66 -0.50
CA THR A 73 7.21 8.72 -1.52
C THR A 73 6.56 9.00 -2.88
N MET A 74 5.34 9.55 -2.94
CA MET A 74 4.74 10.00 -4.19
C MET A 74 5.54 11.14 -4.83
N LEU A 75 5.88 12.16 -4.03
CA LEU A 75 6.69 13.29 -4.48
C LEU A 75 8.09 12.83 -4.92
N MET A 76 8.69 11.87 -4.22
CA MET A 76 9.97 11.27 -4.62
C MET A 76 9.88 10.52 -5.95
N THR A 77 8.84 9.70 -6.14
CA THR A 77 8.60 8.97 -7.39
C THR A 77 8.37 9.93 -8.55
N ALA A 78 7.52 10.94 -8.37
CA ALA A 78 7.27 11.97 -9.38
C ALA A 78 8.56 12.68 -9.83
N ARG A 79 9.39 13.12 -8.86
CA ARG A 79 10.69 13.75 -9.16
C ARG A 79 11.62 12.81 -9.92
N LYS A 80 11.68 11.53 -9.54
CA LYS A 80 12.49 10.52 -10.23
C LYS A 80 12.02 10.28 -11.67
N MET A 81 10.73 10.47 -11.94
CA MET A 81 10.13 10.36 -13.27
C MET A 81 10.11 11.68 -14.06
N GLY A 82 10.71 12.75 -13.53
CA GLY A 82 10.73 14.07 -14.19
C GLY A 82 9.37 14.76 -14.23
N LYS A 83 8.44 14.42 -13.32
CA LYS A 83 7.11 15.01 -13.22
C LYS A 83 7.08 16.07 -12.10
N ALA A 84 6.47 17.21 -12.39
CA ALA A 84 6.26 18.29 -11.43
C ALA A 84 4.90 18.08 -10.73
N VAL A 85 4.94 17.53 -9.53
CA VAL A 85 3.76 17.24 -8.69
C VAL A 85 3.88 18.03 -7.39
N LYS A 86 2.78 18.67 -6.97
CA LYS A 86 2.65 19.37 -5.69
C LYS A 86 1.87 18.52 -4.69
N GLU A 87 1.93 18.90 -3.42
CA GLU A 87 1.23 18.17 -2.36
C GLU A 87 -0.30 18.22 -2.50
N ASP A 88 -0.84 19.33 -3.00
CA ASP A 88 -2.28 19.48 -3.29
C ASP A 88 -2.75 18.55 -4.43
N ASP A 89 -1.85 18.11 -5.32
CA ASP A 89 -2.18 17.21 -6.42
C ASP A 89 -2.41 15.77 -5.96
N ILE A 90 -2.06 15.44 -4.71
CA ILE A 90 -1.99 14.05 -4.18
C ILE A 90 -2.88 13.80 -2.96
N ASP A 91 -3.93 14.60 -2.78
CA ASP A 91 -4.93 14.39 -1.72
C ASP A 91 -5.78 13.12 -1.91
N PHE A 92 -5.66 12.47 -3.06
CA PHE A 92 -6.29 11.17 -3.29
C PHE A 92 -5.51 9.99 -2.69
N VAL A 93 -4.32 10.22 -2.13
CA VAL A 93 -3.52 9.16 -1.49
C VAL A 93 -4.31 8.56 -0.31
N PRO A 94 -4.33 7.24 -0.10
CA PRO A 94 -5.12 6.62 0.95
C PRO A 94 -4.82 7.18 2.35
N GLY A 95 -5.87 7.44 3.12
CA GLY A 95 -5.79 7.98 4.47
C GLY A 95 -5.74 9.51 4.58
N SER A 96 -5.81 10.25 3.46
CA SER A 96 -5.78 11.72 3.43
C SER A 96 -7.07 12.42 3.91
N VAL A 97 -7.92 11.74 4.69
CA VAL A 97 -9.19 12.27 5.23
C VAL A 97 -9.08 12.72 6.69
#